data_AF-A0A9P7BLP9-F1
#
_entry.id   AF-A0A9P7BLP9-F1
#
_cell.length_a   1.000
_cell.length_b   1.000
_cell.length_c   1.000
_cell.angle_alpha   90.00
_cell.angle_beta   90.00
_cell.angle_gamma   90.00
#
_symmetry.space_group_name_H-M   'P 1'
#
loop_
_entity.id
_entity.type
_entity.pdbx_description
1 polymer ?
#
loop_
_entity_poly.entity_id
_entity_poly.type
_entity_poly.pdbx_seq_one_letter_code
_entity_poly.pdbx_strand_id
1 'polypeptide(L)'
;MSMNRIFTASRAVQKANAALFNNVAKPMAVRAYASQAASAGQIRSVIGAVVDVQFEQDNLPAILNALEVQDHSGGRLVLEVAQHLGENTVRTIAMDGTEGKLDMKKVVFACVF
;
A
#
# COMPACT_ATOMS: atom_id res chain seq x y z
N MET A 1 -23.37 51.99 -23.27
CA MET A 1 -23.40 50.62 -23.83
C MET A 1 -21.98 50.07 -23.73
N SER A 2 -21.65 49.43 -22.61
CA SER A 2 -21.69 47.98 -22.40
C SER A 2 -20.38 47.33 -22.83
N MET A 3 -19.38 47.24 -21.94
CA MET A 3 -18.23 46.35 -22.18
C MET A 3 -17.35 46.02 -20.95
N ASN A 4 -17.79 46.18 -19.69
CA ASN A 4 -16.94 45.90 -18.51
C ASN A 4 -17.55 44.89 -17.51
N ARG A 5 -18.05 43.75 -18.01
CA ARG A 5 -18.54 42.64 -17.16
C ARG A 5 -18.01 41.25 -17.49
N ILE A 6 -17.06 41.12 -18.42
CA ILE A 6 -16.51 39.81 -18.82
C ILE A 6 -15.25 39.45 -18.02
N PHE A 7 -14.41 40.44 -17.65
CA PHE A 7 -13.11 40.16 -17.01
C PHE A 7 -13.16 39.92 -15.49
N THR A 8 -14.22 40.33 -14.80
CA THR A 8 -14.36 40.15 -13.35
C THR A 8 -14.91 38.77 -12.95
N ALA A 9 -15.52 38.02 -13.89
CA ALA A 9 -16.03 36.68 -13.63
C ALA A 9 -14.94 35.59 -13.67
N SER A 10 -13.84 35.81 -14.41
CA SER A 10 -12.84 34.76 -14.68
C SER A 10 -11.95 34.43 -13.46
N ARG A 11 -11.69 35.41 -12.57
CA ARG A 11 -10.87 35.17 -11.37
C ARG A 11 -11.57 34.30 -10.32
N ALA A 12 -12.90 34.36 -10.22
CA ALA A 12 -13.66 33.53 -9.29
C ALA A 12 -13.66 32.05 -9.75
N VAL A 13 -13.81 31.81 -11.05
CA VAL A 13 -13.76 30.45 -11.64
C VAL A 13 -12.34 29.87 -11.59
N GLN A 14 -11.30 30.69 -11.79
CA GLN A 14 -9.90 30.25 -11.68
C GLN A 14 -9.52 29.80 -10.26
N LYS A 15 -10.00 30.49 -9.22
CA LYS A 15 -9.77 30.08 -7.81
C LYS A 15 -10.54 28.82 -7.44
N ALA A 16 -11.76 28.66 -7.96
CA ALA A 16 -12.58 27.47 -7.71
C ALA A 16 -11.96 26.19 -8.30
N ASN A 17 -11.37 26.27 -9.50
CA ASN A 17 -10.71 25.12 -10.14
C ASN A 17 -9.44 24.70 -9.39
N ALA A 18 -8.65 25.63 -8.86
CA ALA A 18 -7.43 25.32 -8.09
C ALA A 18 -7.69 24.47 -6.83
N ALA A 19 -8.83 24.65 -6.17
CA ALA A 19 -9.20 23.88 -4.99
C ALA A 19 -9.66 22.44 -5.32
N LEU A 20 -10.20 22.22 -6.52
CA LEU A 20 -10.62 20.88 -6.97
C LEU A 20 -9.41 20.00 -7.32
N PHE A 21 -8.35 20.56 -7.92
CA PHE A 21 -7.13 19.81 -8.24
C PHE A 21 -6.42 19.26 -7.00
N ASN A 22 -6.43 19.98 -5.87
CA ASN A 22 -5.80 19.51 -4.62
C ASN A 22 -6.55 18.34 -3.97
N ASN A 23 -7.83 18.11 -4.30
CA ASN A 23 -8.64 17.05 -3.69
C ASN A 23 -8.61 15.73 -4.49
N VAL A 24 -8.16 15.75 -5.75
CA VAL A 24 -7.96 14.55 -6.58
C VAL A 24 -6.67 13.79 -6.19
N ALA A 25 -5.74 14.47 -5.51
CA ALA A 25 -4.48 13.91 -5.05
C ALA A 25 -4.50 13.38 -3.61
N LYS A 26 -5.68 13.25 -2.96
CA LYS A 26 -5.77 12.36 -1.79
C LYS A 26 -5.56 10.94 -2.32
N PRO A 27 -4.46 10.24 -1.99
CA PRO A 27 -4.36 8.84 -2.33
C PRO A 27 -5.59 8.19 -1.71
N MET A 28 -6.41 7.54 -2.54
CA MET A 28 -7.50 6.71 -2.04
C MET A 28 -6.88 5.83 -0.97
N ALA A 29 -7.31 6.02 0.29
CA ALA A 29 -6.87 5.18 1.39
C ALA A 29 -7.02 3.73 0.91
N VAL A 30 -5.89 3.04 0.72
CA VAL A 30 -5.85 1.62 0.39
C VAL A 30 -6.81 0.98 1.38
N ARG A 31 -7.89 0.42 0.85
CA ARG A 31 -9.07 0.01 1.61
C ARG A 31 -8.60 -0.90 2.74
N ALA A 32 -8.60 -0.39 3.97
CA ALA A 32 -8.27 -1.16 5.15
C ALA A 32 -9.39 -2.17 5.39
N TYR A 33 -9.26 -3.33 4.78
CA TYR A 33 -10.11 -4.49 5.03
C TYR A 33 -9.65 -5.28 6.27
N ALA A 34 -8.78 -4.73 7.14
CA ALA A 34 -8.09 -5.50 8.18
C ALA A 34 -9.04 -6.22 9.17
N SER A 35 -9.17 -7.53 9.02
CA SER A 35 -9.52 -8.44 10.11
C SER A 35 -8.28 -8.63 11.00
N GLN A 36 -8.36 -8.02 12.18
CA GLN A 36 -7.55 -8.22 13.38
C GLN A 36 -6.00 -8.21 13.26
N ALA A 37 -5.43 -7.13 13.83
CA ALA A 37 -4.02 -6.83 14.06
C ALA A 37 -3.19 -6.43 12.83
N ALA A 38 -3.08 -5.11 12.65
CA ALA A 38 -2.13 -4.50 11.75
C ALA A 38 -0.70 -4.58 12.34
N SER A 39 -0.12 -5.78 12.43
CA SER A 39 1.30 -5.89 12.80
C SER A 39 2.14 -5.61 11.56
N ALA A 40 3.02 -4.61 11.63
CA ALA A 40 3.97 -4.37 10.54
C ALA A 40 5.06 -5.45 10.56
N GLY A 41 5.35 -6.03 9.39
CA GLY A 41 6.44 -6.97 9.19
C GLY A 41 7.59 -6.35 8.40
N GLN A 42 8.78 -6.92 8.53
CA GLN A 42 9.97 -6.56 7.78
C GLN A 42 10.42 -7.75 6.92
N ILE A 43 10.80 -7.49 5.66
CA ILE A 43 11.32 -8.54 4.78
C ILE A 43 12.75 -8.91 5.21
N ARG A 44 12.98 -10.20 5.48
CA ARG A 44 14.27 -10.75 5.92
C ARG A 44 15.09 -11.29 4.75
N SER A 45 14.46 -12.03 3.85
CA SER A 45 15.12 -12.61 2.67
C SER A 45 14.15 -12.75 1.51
N VAL A 46 14.68 -12.71 0.29
CA VAL A 46 13.93 -12.88 -0.95
C VAL A 46 14.67 -13.90 -1.81
N ILE A 47 14.00 -15.02 -2.11
CA ILE A 47 14.52 -16.09 -2.96
C ILE A 47 13.50 -16.33 -4.08
N GLY A 48 13.72 -15.67 -5.21
CA GLY A 48 12.78 -15.71 -6.33
C GLY A 48 11.40 -15.20 -5.92
N ALA A 49 10.36 -16.01 -6.11
CA ALA A 49 8.99 -15.70 -5.70
C ALA A 49 8.73 -15.92 -4.19
N VAL A 50 9.66 -16.52 -3.46
CA VAL A 50 9.52 -16.81 -2.03
C VAL A 50 10.16 -15.68 -1.22
N VAL A 51 9.39 -15.09 -0.31
CA VAL A 51 9.81 -13.98 0.54
C VAL A 51 9.61 -14.35 2.00
N ASP A 52 10.67 -14.33 2.80
CA ASP A 52 10.58 -14.53 4.24
C ASP A 52 10.36 -13.18 4.93
N VAL A 53 9.29 -13.08 5.72
CA VAL A 53 8.89 -11.86 6.43
C VAL A 53 8.96 -12.12 7.94
N GLN A 54 9.67 -11.25 8.65
CA GLN A 54 9.76 -11.29 10.10
C GLN A 54 8.84 -10.23 10.72
N PHE A 55 8.08 -10.63 11.71
CA PHE A 55 7.21 -9.78 12.51
C PHE A 55 7.83 -9.53 13.88
N GLU A 56 7.62 -8.32 14.43
CA GLU A 56 8.15 -7.95 15.75
C GLU A 56 7.24 -8.42 16.90
N GLN A 57 5.97 -8.71 16.60
CA GLN A 57 4.96 -9.10 17.58
C GLN A 57 4.63 -10.59 17.43
N ASP A 58 4.25 -11.24 18.53
CA ASP A 58 3.78 -12.64 18.54
C ASP A 58 2.45 -12.83 17.81
N ASN A 59 1.84 -11.75 17.31
CA ASN A 59 0.65 -11.80 16.49
C ASN A 59 1.03 -11.97 15.01
N LEU A 60 1.23 -13.23 14.65
CA LEU A 60 1.55 -13.67 13.30
C LEU A 60 0.27 -13.79 12.45
N PRO A 61 0.33 -13.41 11.16
CA PRO A 61 -0.77 -13.67 10.25
C PRO A 61 -1.10 -15.16 10.19
N ALA A 62 -2.38 -15.49 10.10
CA ALA A 62 -2.78 -16.85 9.73
C ALA A 62 -2.23 -17.22 8.34
N ILE A 63 -2.09 -18.52 8.09
CA ILE A 63 -1.77 -19.05 6.76
C ILE A 63 -2.90 -18.64 5.80
N LEU A 64 -2.58 -18.37 4.53
CA LEU A 64 -3.45 -17.84 3.48
C LEU A 64 -3.87 -16.38 3.64
N ASN A 65 -3.37 -15.66 4.66
CA ASN A 65 -3.52 -14.21 4.70
C ASN A 65 -2.60 -13.54 3.67
N ALA A 66 -3.08 -12.45 3.08
CA ALA A 66 -2.22 -11.60 2.27
C ALA A 66 -1.55 -10.50 3.08
N LEU A 67 -0.44 -10.09 2.52
CA LEU A 67 0.42 -9.05 2.99
C LEU A 67 0.71 -8.15 1.79
N GLU A 68 0.69 -6.85 2.02
CA GLU A 68 0.97 -5.85 0.99
C GLU A 68 2.24 -5.11 1.34
N VAL A 69 3.13 -5.00 0.36
CA VAL A 69 4.40 -4.30 0.51
C VAL A 69 4.15 -2.80 0.36
N GLN A 70 4.48 -2.01 1.38
CA GLN A 70 4.39 -0.56 1.30
C GLN A 70 5.51 0.03 0.43
N ASP A 71 5.22 1.17 -0.20
CA ASP A 71 6.19 1.95 -0.99
C ASP A 71 6.90 1.12 -2.07
N HIS A 72 6.15 0.26 -2.74
CA HIS A 72 6.64 -0.47 -3.90
C HIS A 72 6.52 0.40 -5.17
N SER A 73 7.67 0.80 -5.72
CA SER A 73 7.75 1.68 -6.91
C SER A 73 7.08 1.10 -8.16
N GLY A 74 6.92 -0.22 -8.23
CA GLY A 74 6.25 -0.93 -9.33
C GLY A 74 4.72 -1.04 -9.18
N GLY A 75 4.12 -0.44 -8.15
CA GLY A 75 2.70 -0.57 -7.86
C GLY A 75 2.41 -1.47 -6.66
N ARG A 76 1.26 -2.14 -6.66
CA ARG A 76 0.81 -2.97 -5.54
C ARG A 76 1.42 -4.37 -5.63
N LEU A 77 2.33 -4.69 -4.71
CA LEU A 77 2.86 -6.04 -4.55
C LEU A 77 2.16 -6.76 -3.39
N VAL A 78 1.56 -7.91 -3.71
CA VAL A 78 0.86 -8.77 -2.75
C VAL A 78 1.66 -10.04 -2.52
N LEU A 79 1.82 -10.40 -1.25
CA LEU A 79 2.44 -11.62 -0.79
C LEU A 79 1.38 -12.44 -0.02
N GLU A 80 1.35 -13.75 -0.20
CA GLU A 80 0.46 -14.66 0.54
C GLU A 80 1.26 -15.50 1.53
N VAL A 81 0.78 -15.63 2.77
CA VAL A 81 1.44 -16.44 3.80
C VAL A 81 1.22 -17.93 3.52
N ALA A 82 2.30 -18.63 3.18
CA ALA A 82 2.27 -20.05 2.85
C ALA A 82 2.48 -20.95 4.09
N GLN A 83 3.37 -20.54 5.00
CA GLN A 83 3.68 -21.29 6.22
C GLN A 83 4.37 -20.43 7.28
N HIS A 84 4.31 -20.86 8.53
CA HIS A 84 5.07 -20.28 9.63
C HIS A 84 6.40 -21.03 9.80
N LEU A 85 7.52 -20.30 9.88
CA LEU A 85 8.85 -20.89 10.06
C LEU A 85 9.29 -20.92 11.54
N GLY A 86 8.58 -20.21 12.42
CA GLY A 86 8.99 -19.98 13.81
C GLY A 86 9.75 -18.66 13.98
N GLU A 87 10.11 -18.29 15.21
CA GLU A 87 10.84 -17.03 15.53
C GLU A 87 10.16 -15.77 14.97
N ASN A 88 8.83 -15.73 15.02
CA ASN A 88 8.02 -14.67 14.41
C ASN A 88 8.30 -14.44 12.92
N THR A 89 8.77 -15.47 12.21
CA THR A 89 9.04 -15.44 10.78
C THR A 89 8.03 -16.31 10.04
N VAL A 90 7.47 -15.77 8.96
CA VAL A 90 6.58 -16.49 8.05
C VAL A 90 7.18 -16.49 6.64
N ARG A 91 6.92 -17.58 5.91
CA ARG A 91 7.26 -17.69 4.52
C ARG A 91 6.07 -17.29 3.67
N THR A 92 6.30 -16.37 2.76
CA THR A 92 5.28 -15.82 1.87
C THR A 92 5.64 -16.09 0.41
N ILE A 93 4.63 -16.14 -0.44
CA ILE A 93 4.76 -16.30 -1.89
C ILE A 93 4.24 -15.03 -2.54
N ALA A 94 5.06 -14.41 -3.37
CA ALA A 94 4.65 -13.24 -4.13
C ALA A 94 3.70 -13.62 -5.26
N MET A 95 2.59 -12.89 -5.39
CA MET A 95 1.64 -13.05 -6.50
C MET A 95 2.09 -12.34 -7.78
N ASP A 96 3.11 -11.50 -7.69
CA ASP A 96 3.71 -10.77 -8.80
C ASP A 96 5.24 -10.86 -8.74
N GLY A 97 5.90 -10.46 -9.81
CA GLY A 97 7.36 -10.41 -9.90
C GLY A 97 7.97 -9.57 -8.77
N THR A 98 8.90 -10.17 -8.02
CA THR A 98 9.67 -9.51 -6.95
C THR A 98 10.90 -8.77 -7.50
N GLU A 99 10.87 -8.43 -8.78
CA GLU A 99 11.99 -7.86 -9.53
C GLU A 99 12.21 -6.39 -9.21
N GLY A 100 12.99 -6.17 -8.15
CA GLY A 100 13.40 -4.84 -7.69
C GLY A 100 13.50 -4.81 -6.17
N LYS A 101 14.74 -4.70 -5.66
CA LYS A 101 15.15 -4.47 -4.26
C LYS A 101 13.99 -4.34 -3.26
N LEU A 102 13.46 -5.49 -2.81
CA LEU A 102 12.46 -5.57 -1.75
C LEU A 102 13.09 -5.56 -0.36
N ASP A 103 14.42 -5.57 -0.29
CA ASP A 103 15.16 -5.62 0.97
C ASP A 103 14.83 -4.40 1.84
N MET A 104 14.41 -4.67 3.08
CA MET A 104 14.04 -3.68 4.10
C MET A 104 12.73 -2.91 3.89
N LYS A 105 11.80 -3.39 3.05
CA LYS A 105 10.47 -2.78 2.94
C LYS A 105 9.55 -3.23 4.09
N LYS A 106 8.69 -2.30 4.52
CA LYS A 106 7.62 -2.58 5.47
C LYS A 106 6.49 -3.30 4.75
N VAL A 107 6.01 -4.34 5.39
CA VAL A 107 4.90 -5.16 4.91
C VAL A 107 3.75 -5.00 5.89
N VAL A 108 2.56 -4.76 5.38
CA VAL A 108 1.35 -4.63 6.20
C VAL A 108 0.33 -5.67 5.81
N PHE A 109 -0.53 -6.02 6.76
CA PHE A 109 -1.63 -6.92 6.52
C PHE A 109 -2.57 -6.37 5.46
N ALA A 110 -2.77 -7.15 4.41
CA ALA A 110 -3.85 -6.96 3.46
C ALA A 110 -4.86 -8.07 3.70
N CYS A 111 -6.02 -7.72 4.24
CA CYS A 111 -7.08 -8.71 4.38
C CYS A 111 -7.44 -9.26 3.00
N VAL A 112 -7.48 -10.58 2.93
CA VAL A 112 -8.09 -11.33 1.84
C VAL A 112 -9.45 -11.81 2.35
N PHE A 113 -10.38 -11.93 1.40
CA PHE A 113 -11.81 -12.25 1.51
C PHE A 113 -12.31 -12.91 2.80
#